data_AF-A0A968CYL4-F1
#
_entry.id   AF-A0A968CYL4-F1
#
_cell.length_a   1.000
_cell.length_b   1.000
_cell.length_c   1.000
_cell.angle_alpha   90.00
_cell.angle_beta   90.00
_cell.angle_gamma   90.00
#
_symmetry.space_group_name_H-M   'P 1'
#
loop_
_entity.id
_entity.type
_entity.pdbx_description
1 polymer ?
#
loop_
_entity_poly.entity_id
_entity_poly.type
_entity_poly.pdbx_seq_one_letter_code
_entity_poly.pdbx_strand_id
1 'polypeptide(L)'
;MKRIEFQSVPCPYAPTALRSDIRVMLNRMEEKHAGIKFTLIKSVERIRPGLEAVAEEVKLQDCRECGEPTVGEICKPCQMLRKLDIR
;
A
#
# COMPACT_ATOMS: atom_id res chain seq x y z
N MET A 1 -3.32 -27.72 -10.66
CA MET A 1 -2.61 -26.43 -10.80
C MET A 1 -2.56 -26.08 -12.27
N LYS A 2 -2.95 -24.87 -12.66
CA LYS A 2 -2.82 -24.40 -14.05
C LYS A 2 -1.32 -24.20 -14.33
N ARG A 3 -0.80 -24.64 -15.50
CA ARG A 3 0.61 -24.48 -15.93
C ARG A 3 0.87 -23.04 -16.35
N ILE A 4 0.72 -22.12 -15.41
CA ILE A 4 0.97 -20.69 -15.62
C ILE A 4 2.41 -20.43 -15.21
N GLU A 5 3.21 -19.89 -16.14
CA GLU A 5 4.55 -19.43 -15.83
C GLU A 5 4.50 -18.25 -14.85
N PHE A 6 5.34 -18.30 -13.82
CA PHE A 6 5.38 -17.30 -12.76
C PHE A 6 6.83 -16.89 -12.48
N GLN A 7 7.03 -15.59 -12.28
CA GLN A 7 8.31 -15.04 -11.84
C GLN A 7 8.53 -15.40 -10.37
N SER A 8 9.52 -16.24 -10.07
CA SER A 8 9.74 -16.79 -8.73
C SER A 8 10.80 -16.06 -7.91
N VAL A 9 11.53 -15.11 -8.50
CA VAL A 9 12.68 -14.46 -7.86
C VAL A 9 12.19 -13.30 -6.96
N PRO A 10 12.34 -13.37 -5.63
CA PRO A 10 11.92 -12.28 -4.77
C PRO A 10 12.83 -11.06 -4.93
N CYS A 11 12.28 -9.87 -4.65
CA CYS A 11 13.10 -8.67 -4.50
C CYS A 11 14.12 -8.86 -3.36
N PRO A 12 15.41 -8.52 -3.54
CA PRO A 12 16.43 -8.65 -2.49
C PRO A 12 16.10 -7.88 -1.21
N TYR A 13 15.36 -6.77 -1.31
CA TYR A 13 14.92 -5.95 -0.17
C TYR A 13 13.58 -6.38 0.43
N ALA A 14 12.88 -7.38 -0.14
CA ALA A 14 11.61 -7.85 0.41
C ALA A 14 11.69 -8.36 1.86
N PRO A 15 12.78 -9.03 2.30
CA PRO A 15 12.89 -9.52 3.68
C PRO A 15 12.93 -8.40 4.73
N THR A 16 13.42 -7.21 4.39
CA THR A 16 13.55 -6.08 5.34
C THR A 16 12.24 -5.32 5.53
N ALA A 17 11.20 -5.64 4.76
CA ALA A 17 9.93 -4.94 4.84
C ALA A 17 9.11 -5.43 6.05
N LEU A 18 8.65 -4.50 6.89
CA LEU A 18 7.72 -4.72 8.01
C LEU A 18 6.49 -5.57 7.61
N ARG A 19 6.07 -5.46 6.34
CA ARG A 19 4.96 -6.24 5.78
C ARG A 19 5.15 -7.74 5.93
N SER A 20 6.39 -8.24 5.89
CA SER A 20 6.69 -9.67 6.09
C SER A 20 6.33 -10.13 7.50
N ASP A 21 6.68 -9.34 8.52
CA ASP A 21 6.39 -9.66 9.93
C ASP A 21 4.88 -9.66 10.21
N ILE A 22 4.19 -8.63 9.74
CA ILE A 22 2.72 -8.54 9.86
C ILE A 22 2.05 -9.72 9.16
N ARG A 23 2.52 -10.12 7.97
CA ARG A 23 1.99 -11.27 7.25
C ARG A 23 2.18 -12.57 8.05
N VAL A 24 3.35 -12.78 8.65
CA VAL A 24 3.62 -13.96 9.49
C VAL A 24 2.68 -13.98 10.69
N MET A 25 2.51 -12.85 11.38
CA MET A 25 1.57 -12.73 12.49
C MET A 25 0.14 -13.08 12.08
N LEU A 26 -0.38 -12.47 11.00
CA LEU A 26 -1.73 -12.73 10.50
C LEU A 26 -1.92 -14.18 10.04
N ASN A 27 -0.90 -14.80 9.44
CA ASN A 27 -0.93 -16.21 9.05
C ASN A 27 -1.05 -17.13 10.27
N ARG A 28 -0.29 -16.87 11.34
CA ARG A 28 -0.38 -17.65 12.59
C ARG A 28 -1.76 -17.53 13.25
N MET A 29 -2.38 -16.36 13.18
CA MET A 29 -3.74 -16.17 13.71
C MET A 29 -4.77 -16.95 12.88
N GLU A 30 -4.71 -16.86 11.56
CA GLU A 30 -5.60 -17.59 10.64
C GLU A 30 -5.48 -19.11 10.81
N GLU A 31 -4.27 -19.63 11.01
CA GLU A 31 -4.02 -21.05 11.23
C GLU A 31 -4.68 -21.56 12.52
N LYS A 32 -4.68 -20.75 13.58
CA LYS A 32 -5.33 -21.07 14.86
C LYS A 32 -6.85 -20.92 14.80
N HIS A 33 -7.33 -19.92 14.07
CA HIS A 33 -8.74 -19.58 13.96
C HIS A 33 -9.06 -19.16 12.53
N ALA A 34 -9.64 -20.11 11.78
CA ALA A 34 -10.05 -19.89 10.41
C ALA A 34 -11.04 -18.70 10.30
N GLY A 35 -10.81 -17.81 9.34
CA GLY A 35 -11.65 -16.65 9.07
C GLY A 35 -11.21 -15.34 9.76
N ILE A 36 -10.09 -15.33 10.49
CA ILE A 36 -9.56 -14.09 11.10
C ILE A 36 -9.24 -13.03 10.04
N LYS A 37 -8.53 -13.39 8.97
CA LYS A 37 -8.17 -12.44 7.91
C LYS A 37 -9.41 -11.83 7.24
N PHE A 38 -10.42 -12.66 7.01
CA PHE A 38 -11.70 -12.21 6.45
C PHE A 38 -12.40 -11.25 7.42
N THR A 39 -12.50 -11.63 8.69
CA THR A 39 -13.10 -10.80 9.75
C THR A 39 -12.39 -9.46 9.88
N LEU A 40 -11.05 -9.43 9.87
CA LEU A 40 -10.26 -8.21 9.93
C LEU A 40 -10.56 -7.25 8.78
N ILE A 41 -10.58 -7.74 7.54
CA ILE A 41 -10.94 -6.92 6.38
C ILE A 41 -12.38 -6.41 6.49
N LYS A 42 -13.33 -7.27 6.90
CA LYS A 42 -14.72 -6.86 7.13
C LYS A 42 -14.85 -5.78 8.20
N SER A 43 -14.06 -5.86 9.26
CA SER A 43 -14.02 -4.81 10.29
C SER A 43 -13.51 -3.48 9.72
N VAL A 44 -12.46 -3.49 8.90
CA VAL A 44 -11.96 -2.28 8.22
C VAL A 44 -13.03 -1.70 7.30
N GLU A 45 -13.74 -2.53 6.51
CA GLU A 45 -14.84 -2.07 5.66
C GLU A 45 -15.98 -1.42 6.44
N ARG A 46 -16.30 -1.94 7.64
CA ARG A 46 -17.33 -1.38 8.52
C ARG A 46 -16.92 -0.04 9.13
N ILE A 47 -15.63 0.15 9.41
CA ILE A 47 -15.10 1.38 9.99
C ILE A 47 -14.94 2.47 8.92
N ARG A 48 -14.68 2.09 7.66
CA ARG A 48 -14.38 3.02 6.55
C ARG A 48 -15.36 4.20 6.42
N PRO A 49 -16.70 4.03 6.43
CA PRO A 49 -17.62 5.16 6.28
C PRO A 49 -17.48 6.20 7.39
N GLY A 50 -17.18 5.76 8.63
CA GLY A 50 -16.94 6.67 9.75
C GLY A 50 -15.65 7.46 9.60
N LEU A 51 -14.61 6.85 9.02
CA LEU A 51 -13.36 7.54 8.69
C LEU A 51 -13.54 8.54 7.54
N GLU A 52 -14.31 8.18 6.51
CA GLU A 52 -14.65 9.06 5.39
C GLU A 52 -15.46 10.27 5.86
N ALA A 53 -16.36 10.09 6.84
CA ALA A 53 -17.18 11.18 7.39
C ALA A 53 -16.37 12.24 8.17
N VAL A 54 -15.20 11.88 8.70
CA VAL A 54 -14.32 12.79 9.44
C VAL A 54 -13.09 13.21 8.61
N ALA A 55 -12.94 12.67 7.41
CA ALA A 55 -11.82 13.00 6.53
C ALA A 55 -11.98 14.43 6.00
N GLU A 56 -10.90 15.21 6.08
CA GLU A 56 -10.87 16.53 5.45
C GLU A 56 -10.81 16.39 3.93
N GLU A 57 -11.52 17.28 3.22
CA GLU A 57 -11.40 17.35 1.77
C GLU A 57 -9.98 17.78 1.38
N VAL A 58 -9.29 16.89 0.69
CA VAL A 58 -7.96 17.16 0.16
C VAL A 58 -8.11 17.62 -1.28
N LYS A 59 -7.64 18.84 -1.57
CA LYS A 59 -7.58 19.34 -2.95
C LYS A 59 -6.41 18.69 -3.69
N LEU A 60 -6.73 17.95 -4.74
CA LEU A 60 -5.74 17.46 -5.69
C LEU A 60 -5.49 18.52 -6.76
N GLN A 61 -4.25 18.62 -7.18
CA GLN A 61 -3.78 19.45 -8.29
C GLN A 61 -2.76 18.66 -9.11
N ASP A 62 -2.46 19.13 -10.32
CA ASP A 62 -1.51 18.46 -11.19
C ASP A 62 -0.08 18.85 -10.81
N CYS A 63 0.81 17.85 -10.78
CA CYS A 63 2.23 18.08 -10.56
C CYS A 63 2.82 18.97 -11.66
N ARG A 64 3.52 20.04 -11.27
CA ARG A 64 4.13 21.00 -12.22
C ARG A 64 5.14 20.38 -13.19
N GLU A 65 5.69 19.20 -12.89
CA GLU A 65 6.71 18.54 -13.72
C GLU A 65 6.19 17.42 -14.63
N CYS A 66 5.28 16.58 -14.10
CA CYS A 66 4.83 15.38 -14.80
C CYS A 66 3.33 15.36 -15.09
N GLY A 67 2.55 16.31 -14.54
CA GLY A 67 1.10 16.37 -14.70
C GLY A 67 0.31 15.36 -13.86
N GLU A 68 0.96 14.47 -13.10
CA GLU A 68 0.29 13.48 -12.25
C GLU A 68 -0.37 14.13 -11.01
N PRO A 69 -1.49 13.57 -10.51
CA PRO A 69 -2.22 14.15 -9.38
C PRO A 69 -1.41 14.15 -8.09
N THR A 70 -1.44 15.25 -7.37
CA THR A 70 -0.75 15.42 -6.10
C THR A 70 -1.42 16.47 -5.23
N VAL A 71 -1.13 16.44 -3.93
CA VAL A 71 -1.59 17.46 -2.97
C VAL A 71 -0.66 18.67 -2.91
N GLY A 72 0.58 18.52 -3.37
CA GLY A 72 1.59 19.59 -3.37
C GLY A 72 1.86 20.13 -4.79
N GLU A 73 2.80 21.07 -4.93
CA GLU A 73 3.19 21.59 -6.25
C GLU A 73 3.94 20.56 -7.11
N ILE A 74 4.66 19.65 -6.46
CA ILE A 74 5.48 18.60 -7.09
C ILE A 74 5.17 17.27 -6.40
N CYS A 75 4.90 16.22 -7.16
CA CYS A 75 4.59 14.90 -6.62
C CYS A 75 5.80 14.25 -5.92
N LYS A 76 5.55 13.32 -4.99
CA LYS A 76 6.62 12.62 -4.25
C LYS A 76 7.63 11.92 -5.16
N PRO A 77 7.24 11.23 -6.25
CA PRO A 77 8.20 10.68 -7.21
C PRO A 77 9.15 11.72 -7.81
N CYS A 78 8.62 12.85 -8.33
CA CYS A 78 9.45 13.94 -8.87
C CYS A 78 10.39 14.53 -7.81
N GLN A 79 9.91 14.75 -6.58
CA GLN A 79 10.76 15.19 -5.47
C GLN A 79 11.92 14.22 -5.20
N MET A 80 11.68 12.91 -5.29
CA MET A 80 12.72 11.89 -5.11
C MET A 80 13.73 11.90 -6.27
N LEU A 81 13.27 12.03 -7.52
CA LEU A 81 14.16 12.09 -8.69
C LEU A 81 15.06 13.32 -8.66
N ARG A 82 14.55 14.48 -8.24
CA ARG A 82 15.36 15.69 -8.00
C ARG A 82 16.45 15.47 -6.97
N LYS A 83 16.12 14.80 -5.86
CA LYS A 83 17.11 14.49 -4.79
C LYS A 83 18.21 13.52 -5.24
N LEU A 84 17.97 12.79 -6.33
CA LEU A 84 18.92 11.85 -6.93
C LEU A 84 19.61 12.45 -8.17
N ASP A 85 19.37 13.73 -8.49
CA ASP A 85 19.88 14.42 -9.68
C ASP A 85 19.56 13.70 -11.01
N ILE A 86 18.43 12.97 -11.06
CA ILE A 86 17.95 12.27 -12.26
C ILE A 86 17.07 13.20 -13.12
N ARG A 87 16.44 14.21 -12.50
CA ARG A 87 15.49 15.13 -13.14
C ARG A 87 15.52 16.50 -12.49
#